data_AF-A0A0D2T4D5-F1
#
_entry.id   AF-A0A0D2T4D5-F1
#
_cell.length_a   1.000
_cell.length_b   1.000
_cell.length_c   1.000
_cell.angle_alpha   90.00
_cell.angle_beta   90.00
_cell.angle_gamma   90.00
#
_symmetry.space_group_name_H-M   'P 1'
#
loop_
_entity.id
_entity.type
_entity.pdbx_description
1 polymer ?
#
loop_
_entity_poly.entity_id
_entity_poly.type
_entity_poly.pdbx_seq_one_letter_code
_entity_poly.pdbx_strand_id
1 'polypeptide(L)'
;MLYTGAVIISFRDLEARRPLVSRQNLINGKQDATQAVASGIFQINTAVSTFQRLVNALGTPKDTPELREKLHKTRLHIGQLVKDTSAKLKQASETDHSAGISASKKVADAKLAKDFQAVLKEFQKAQRLAAERETSYAPSVPKAVLPSSYSADE
;
A
#
# COMPACT_ATOMS: atom_id res chain seq x y z
N MET A 1 47.30 35.98 -58.99
CA MET A 1 47.61 35.32 -57.71
C MET A 1 46.33 35.35 -56.90
N LEU A 2 45.48 34.33 -56.96
CA LEU A 2 45.44 33.06 -56.20
C LEU A 2 44.29 33.12 -55.18
N TYR A 3 43.41 32.14 -55.30
CA TYR A 3 42.23 31.83 -54.48
C TYR A 3 42.60 31.48 -53.03
N THR A 4 41.78 31.94 -52.08
CA THR A 4 41.39 31.28 -50.82
C THR A 4 40.41 32.23 -50.10
N GLY A 5 39.28 31.86 -49.53
CA GLY A 5 38.51 30.63 -49.45
C GLY A 5 37.23 31.04 -48.70
N ALA A 6 36.07 30.73 -49.28
CA ALA A 6 34.80 30.98 -48.62
C ALA A 6 34.65 30.02 -47.44
N VAL A 7 34.30 30.56 -46.26
CA VAL A 7 33.43 29.85 -45.33
C VAL A 7 32.38 30.85 -44.85
N ILE A 8 31.29 30.90 -45.62
CA ILE A 8 30.01 31.39 -45.13
C ILE A 8 29.54 30.33 -44.13
N ILE A 9 29.86 30.51 -42.85
CA ILE A 9 29.20 29.74 -41.79
C ILE A 9 27.81 30.33 -41.65
N SER A 10 26.89 29.64 -42.31
CA SER A 10 25.45 29.80 -42.31
C SER A 10 24.91 30.18 -40.93
N PHE A 11 24.05 31.20 -40.88
CA PHE A 11 23.27 31.62 -39.71
C PHE A 11 22.12 30.62 -39.45
N ARG A 12 22.45 29.32 -39.50
CA ARG A 12 21.55 28.18 -39.34
C ARG A 12 22.22 27.09 -38.48
N ASP A 13 23.06 27.51 -37.53
CA ASP A 13 23.67 26.64 -36.52
C ASP A 13 23.57 27.25 -35.10
N LEU A 14 22.43 27.85 -34.77
CA LEU A 14 22.12 28.26 -33.40
C LEU A 14 20.71 27.85 -32.96
N GLU A 15 20.26 26.68 -33.40
CA GLU A 15 19.00 26.04 -32.97
C GLU A 15 19.28 24.61 -32.46
N ALA A 16 20.34 24.46 -31.66
CA ALA A 16 20.59 23.27 -30.86
C ALA A 16 20.94 23.63 -29.41
N ARG A 17 20.23 24.60 -28.83
CA ARG A 17 20.23 24.77 -27.36
C ARG A 17 18.95 24.18 -26.81
N ARG A 18 19.09 22.91 -26.42
CA ARG A 18 18.23 22.06 -25.58
C ARG A 18 17.03 22.80 -24.97
N PRO A 19 15.79 22.29 -25.11
CA PRO A 19 14.69 22.84 -24.35
C PRO A 19 14.97 22.55 -22.86
N LEU A 20 15.13 23.60 -22.07
CA LEU A 20 15.17 23.59 -20.60
C LEU A 20 13.76 23.31 -20.06
N VAL A 21 13.12 22.24 -20.53
CA VAL A 21 11.98 21.59 -19.90
C VAL A 21 12.60 20.38 -19.19
N SER A 22 12.66 20.29 -17.86
CA SER A 22 11.50 19.93 -17.03
C SER A 22 11.88 19.95 -15.54
N ARG A 23 12.73 20.88 -15.08
CA ARG A 23 13.15 20.88 -13.66
C ARG A 23 12.00 21.19 -12.70
N GLN A 24 11.06 22.06 -13.11
CA GLN A 24 9.92 22.45 -12.27
C GLN A 24 8.90 21.31 -12.07
N ASN A 25 8.65 20.50 -13.11
CA ASN A 25 7.64 19.43 -13.09
C ASN A 25 8.07 18.23 -12.21
N LEU A 26 9.38 17.94 -12.17
CA LEU A 26 9.97 16.90 -11.32
C LEU A 26 9.86 17.22 -9.82
N ILE A 27 9.89 18.50 -9.43
CA ILE A 27 9.83 18.90 -8.02
C ILE A 27 8.38 18.81 -7.51
N ASN A 28 7.41 19.17 -8.36
CA ASN A 28 5.98 19.10 -8.06
C ASN A 28 5.52 17.64 -7.91
N GLY A 29 5.72 16.80 -8.94
CA GLY A 29 5.33 15.37 -8.88
C GLY A 29 6.01 14.57 -7.76
N LYS A 30 7.17 15.05 -7.27
CA LYS A 30 7.91 14.44 -6.16
C LYS A 30 7.38 14.86 -4.79
N GLN A 31 6.82 16.06 -4.64
CA GLN A 31 6.09 16.44 -3.42
C GLN A 31 4.75 15.69 -3.35
N ASP A 32 4.10 15.52 -4.50
CA ASP A 32 2.87 14.75 -4.64
C ASP A 32 3.07 13.28 -4.20
N ALA A 33 4.21 12.66 -4.53
CA ALA A 33 4.51 11.27 -4.16
C ALA A 33 4.65 11.05 -2.63
N THR A 34 5.45 11.86 -1.94
CA THR A 34 5.61 11.78 -0.47
C THR A 34 4.29 12.03 0.24
N GLN A 35 3.49 13.01 -0.23
CA GLN A 35 2.16 13.29 0.34
C GLN A 35 1.16 12.16 0.08
N ALA A 36 1.20 11.54 -1.11
CA ALA A 36 0.36 10.41 -1.45
C ALA A 36 0.66 9.17 -0.59
N VAL A 37 1.93 8.96 -0.22
CA VAL A 37 2.33 7.91 0.74
C VAL A 37 1.79 8.22 2.14
N ALA A 38 1.97 9.45 2.63
CA ALA A 38 1.46 9.86 3.94
C ALA A 38 -0.07 9.68 4.04
N SER A 39 -0.80 10.07 3.00
CA SER A 39 -2.25 9.84 2.90
C SER A 39 -2.60 8.35 2.91
N GLY A 40 -1.87 7.54 2.15
CA GLY A 40 -2.04 6.08 2.13
C GLY A 40 -1.87 5.46 3.53
N ILE A 41 -0.82 5.83 4.25
CA ILE A 41 -0.57 5.36 5.62
C ILE A 41 -1.72 5.74 6.56
N PHE A 42 -2.21 6.98 6.48
CA PHE A 42 -3.34 7.42 7.30
C PHE A 42 -4.63 6.65 6.98
N GLN A 43 -4.90 6.40 5.70
CA GLN A 43 -6.05 5.59 5.27
C GLN A 43 -5.95 4.15 5.77
N ILE A 44 -4.76 3.53 5.68
CA ILE A 44 -4.54 2.18 6.21
C ILE A 44 -4.78 2.17 7.71
N ASN A 45 -4.23 3.12 8.47
CA ASN A 45 -4.41 3.19 9.92
C ASN A 45 -5.91 3.30 10.28
N THR A 46 -6.64 4.20 9.63
CA THR A 46 -8.09 4.36 9.81
C THR A 46 -8.86 3.08 9.51
N ALA A 47 -8.52 2.41 8.40
CA ALA A 47 -9.15 1.16 8.02
C ALA A 47 -8.82 0.03 9.00
N VAL A 48 -7.58 -0.04 9.51
CA VAL A 48 -7.15 -0.98 10.55
C VAL A 48 -7.90 -0.77 11.85
N SER A 49 -8.08 0.47 12.32
CA SER A 49 -8.90 0.75 13.51
C SER A 49 -10.35 0.32 13.32
N THR A 50 -10.91 0.54 12.12
CA THR A 50 -12.26 0.07 11.78
C THR A 50 -12.32 -1.47 11.80
N PHE A 51 -11.33 -2.13 11.21
CA PHE A 51 -11.21 -3.57 11.19
C PHE A 51 -11.13 -4.16 12.60
N GLN A 52 -10.31 -3.59 13.48
CA GLN A 52 -10.22 -4.00 14.89
C GLN A 52 -11.57 -3.90 15.61
N ARG A 53 -12.36 -2.84 15.36
CA ARG A 53 -13.71 -2.71 15.95
C ARG A 53 -14.65 -3.80 15.47
N LEU A 54 -14.59 -4.18 14.19
CA LEU A 54 -15.38 -5.27 13.63
C LEU A 54 -14.95 -6.61 14.23
N VAL A 55 -13.64 -6.86 14.33
CA VAL A 55 -13.09 -8.07 14.94
C VAL A 55 -13.51 -8.20 16.41
N ASN A 56 -13.51 -7.10 17.17
CA ASN A 56 -13.95 -7.11 18.57
C ASN A 56 -15.45 -7.42 18.75
N ALA A 57 -16.26 -7.22 17.70
CA ALA A 57 -17.67 -7.57 17.72
C ALA A 57 -17.93 -9.04 17.34
N LEU A 58 -16.94 -9.75 16.75
CA LEU A 58 -17.05 -11.18 16.48
C LEU A 58 -17.15 -11.97 17.79
N GLY A 59 -18.06 -12.95 17.81
CA GLY A 59 -18.33 -13.76 19.02
C GLY A 59 -19.11 -13.03 20.12
N THR A 60 -19.59 -11.81 19.87
CA THR A 60 -20.52 -11.09 20.75
C THR A 60 -21.95 -11.23 20.18
N PRO A 61 -23.03 -10.88 20.92
CA PRO A 61 -24.38 -10.87 20.34
C PRO A 61 -24.56 -9.89 19.17
N LYS A 62 -23.55 -9.06 18.84
CA LYS A 62 -23.53 -8.19 17.66
C LYS A 62 -22.93 -8.87 16.43
N ASP A 63 -22.50 -10.12 16.54
CA ASP A 63 -21.97 -10.90 15.42
C ASP A 63 -23.11 -11.28 14.47
N THR A 64 -23.23 -10.54 13.37
CA THR A 64 -24.21 -10.78 12.31
C THR A 64 -23.49 -11.11 10.99
N PRO A 65 -24.14 -11.82 10.05
CA PRO A 65 -23.54 -12.10 8.75
C PRO A 65 -23.12 -10.82 8.00
N GLU A 66 -23.87 -9.73 8.13
CA GLU A 66 -23.52 -8.43 7.53
C GLU A 66 -22.24 -7.85 8.15
N LEU A 67 -22.03 -8.04 9.45
CA LEU A 67 -20.80 -7.63 10.14
C LEU A 67 -19.60 -8.43 9.62
N ARG A 68 -19.75 -9.74 9.44
CA ARG A 68 -18.71 -10.62 8.87
C ARG A 68 -18.37 -10.25 7.44
N GLU A 69 -19.37 -9.95 6.61
CA GLU A 69 -19.15 -9.46 5.25
C GLU A 69 -18.40 -8.13 5.25
N LYS A 70 -18.79 -7.18 6.11
CA LYS A 70 -18.10 -5.90 6.26
C LYS A 70 -16.66 -6.07 6.73
N LEU A 71 -16.39 -6.99 7.64
CA LEU A 71 -15.05 -7.35 8.09
C LEU A 71 -14.20 -7.86 6.92
N HIS A 72 -14.75 -8.77 6.11
CA HIS A 72 -14.07 -9.28 4.92
C HIS A 72 -13.75 -8.17 3.92
N LYS A 73 -14.73 -7.31 3.59
CA LYS A 73 -14.53 -6.16 2.70
C LYS A 73 -13.47 -5.20 3.22
N THR A 74 -13.49 -4.91 4.53
CA THR A 74 -12.49 -4.04 5.18
C THR A 74 -11.09 -4.65 5.08
N ARG A 75 -10.95 -5.97 5.30
CA ARG A 75 -9.67 -6.69 5.13
C ARG A 75 -9.12 -6.57 3.71
N LEU A 76 -9.96 -6.77 2.69
CA LEU A 76 -9.56 -6.62 1.29
C LEU A 76 -9.16 -5.18 0.97
N HIS A 77 -9.92 -4.20 1.45
CA HIS A 77 -9.64 -2.78 1.26
C HIS A 77 -8.28 -2.38 1.85
N ILE A 78 -7.97 -2.82 3.08
CA ILE A 78 -6.66 -2.61 3.69
C ILE A 78 -5.55 -3.22 2.82
N GLY A 79 -5.76 -4.45 2.33
CA GLY A 79 -4.81 -5.10 1.42
C GLY A 79 -4.53 -4.29 0.15
N GLN A 80 -5.55 -3.65 -0.42
CA GLN A 80 -5.39 -2.77 -1.58
C GLN A 80 -4.62 -1.50 -1.22
N LEU A 81 -5.01 -0.82 -0.14
CA LEU A 81 -4.31 0.39 0.33
C LEU A 81 -2.82 0.13 0.60
N VAL A 82 -2.49 -1.04 1.17
CA VAL A 82 -1.09 -1.45 1.40
C VAL A 82 -0.33 -1.60 0.09
N LYS A 83 -0.92 -2.25 -0.92
CA LYS A 83 -0.30 -2.39 -2.26
C LYS A 83 -0.06 -1.02 -2.90
N ASP A 84 -1.07 -0.16 -2.91
CA ASP A 84 -1.01 1.16 -3.52
C ASP A 84 0.01 2.06 -2.81
N THR A 85 0.02 2.04 -1.47
CA THR A 85 0.96 2.81 -0.66
C THR A 85 2.39 2.31 -0.85
N SER A 86 2.59 0.99 -0.94
CA SER A 86 3.91 0.40 -1.21
C SER A 86 4.45 0.79 -2.59
N ALA A 87 3.60 0.79 -3.63
CA ALA A 87 3.98 1.22 -4.96
C ALA A 87 4.39 2.71 -4.98
N LYS A 88 3.60 3.56 -4.32
CA LYS A 88 3.91 5.00 -4.17
C LYS A 88 5.19 5.25 -3.38
N LEU A 89 5.44 4.47 -2.33
CA LEU A 89 6.66 4.56 -1.53
C LEU A 89 7.90 4.21 -2.37
N LYS A 90 7.79 3.18 -3.23
CA LYS A 90 8.85 2.80 -4.17
C LYS A 90 9.14 3.94 -5.17
N GLN A 91 8.10 4.50 -5.78
CA GLN A 91 8.24 5.63 -6.71
C GLN A 91 8.87 6.87 -6.04
N ALA A 92 8.48 7.18 -4.80
CA ALA A 92 9.08 8.26 -4.03
C ALA A 92 10.60 8.02 -3.86
N SER A 93 11.00 6.79 -3.50
CA SER A 93 12.41 6.42 -3.31
C SER A 93 13.27 6.42 -4.58
N GLU A 94 12.69 6.08 -5.74
CA GLU A 94 13.40 6.08 -7.04
C GLU A 94 13.62 7.51 -7.54
N THR A 95 12.62 8.37 -7.37
CA THR A 95 12.69 9.81 -7.73
C THR A 95 13.69 10.56 -6.84
N ASP A 96 13.94 10.05 -5.65
CA ASP A 96 14.95 10.53 -4.72
C ASP A 96 16.39 10.33 -5.20
N HIS A 97 16.69 9.22 -5.89
CA HIS A 97 18.04 8.95 -6.36
C HIS A 97 18.45 9.83 -7.56
N SER A 98 17.49 10.32 -8.35
CA SER A 98 17.77 11.11 -9.57
C SER A 98 17.88 12.62 -9.33
N ALA A 99 17.37 13.13 -8.20
CA ALA A 99 17.34 14.56 -7.90
C ALA A 99 17.98 14.80 -6.53
N GLY A 100 19.26 15.22 -6.53
CA GLY A 100 20.06 15.52 -5.34
C GLY A 100 19.22 16.07 -4.19
N ILE A 101 19.03 15.24 -3.16
CA ILE A 101 18.02 15.45 -2.11
C ILE A 101 18.61 16.31 -0.99
N SER A 102 17.83 17.24 -0.45
CA SER A 102 18.15 17.89 0.83
C SER A 102 17.99 16.89 1.99
N ALA A 103 18.87 16.94 2.99
CA ALA A 103 18.86 16.01 4.12
C ALA A 103 17.49 15.92 4.82
N SER A 104 16.74 17.02 4.89
CA SER A 104 15.40 17.09 5.47
C SER A 104 14.38 16.18 4.79
N LYS A 105 14.48 15.98 3.46
CA LYS A 105 13.55 15.09 2.72
C LYS A 105 13.81 13.62 3.04
N LYS A 106 15.08 13.21 3.06
CA LYS A 106 15.46 11.84 3.44
C LYS A 106 14.96 11.45 4.83
N VAL A 107 14.93 12.41 5.77
CA VAL A 107 14.38 12.19 7.12
C VAL A 107 12.86 11.98 7.08
N ALA A 108 12.13 12.77 6.30
CA ALA A 108 10.68 12.64 6.15
C ALA A 108 10.31 11.29 5.51
N ASP A 109 10.99 10.88 4.44
CA ASP A 109 10.71 9.60 3.77
C ASP A 109 11.07 8.40 4.66
N ALA A 110 12.18 8.48 5.42
CA ALA A 110 12.54 7.47 6.41
C ALA A 110 11.49 7.36 7.54
N LYS A 111 10.90 8.49 7.95
CA LYS A 111 9.79 8.48 8.92
C LYS A 111 8.55 7.81 8.33
N LEU A 112 8.17 8.14 7.10
CA LEU A 112 7.02 7.51 6.43
C LEU A 112 7.21 6.00 6.26
N ALA A 113 8.42 5.55 5.95
CA ALA A 113 8.72 4.12 5.89
C ALA A 113 8.53 3.43 7.25
N LYS A 114 8.99 4.05 8.34
CA LYS A 114 8.76 3.55 9.71
C LYS A 114 7.28 3.53 10.09
N ASP A 115 6.55 4.61 9.80
CA ASP A 115 5.12 4.71 10.07
C ASP A 115 4.34 3.65 9.29
N PHE A 116 4.67 3.44 8.01
CA PHE A 116 4.07 2.38 7.20
C PHE A 116 4.33 0.99 7.79
N GLN A 117 5.57 0.70 8.19
CA GLN A 117 5.90 -0.57 8.85
C GLN A 117 5.14 -0.78 10.16
N ALA A 118 4.98 0.27 10.97
CA ALA A 118 4.21 0.19 12.22
C ALA A 118 2.75 -0.16 11.95
N VAL A 119 2.13 0.49 10.95
CA VAL A 119 0.74 0.22 10.57
C VAL A 119 0.58 -1.21 10.02
N LEU A 120 1.54 -1.71 9.24
CA LEU A 120 1.52 -3.11 8.75
C LEU A 120 1.57 -4.12 9.90
N LYS A 121 2.39 -3.88 10.92
CA LYS A 121 2.45 -4.75 12.11
C LYS A 121 1.13 -4.78 12.85
N GLU A 122 0.47 -3.64 13.01
CA GLU A 122 -0.85 -3.58 13.64
C GLU A 122 -1.92 -4.28 12.81
N PHE A 123 -1.88 -4.15 11.48
CA PHE A 123 -2.79 -4.90 10.62
C PHE A 123 -2.58 -6.42 10.75
N GLN A 124 -1.33 -6.90 10.79
CA GLN A 124 -1.02 -8.31 10.98
C GLN A 124 -1.53 -8.85 12.32
N LYS A 125 -1.38 -8.09 13.41
CA LYS A 125 -1.95 -8.46 14.72
C LYS A 125 -3.47 -8.55 14.66
N ALA A 126 -4.12 -7.56 14.03
CA ALA A 126 -5.56 -7.55 13.89
C ALA A 126 -6.06 -8.75 13.05
N GLN A 127 -5.33 -9.14 12.00
CA GLN A 127 -5.65 -10.34 11.21
C GLN A 127 -5.57 -11.63 12.04
N ARG A 128 -4.55 -11.79 12.90
CA ARG A 128 -4.44 -12.95 13.80
C ARG A 128 -5.61 -13.01 14.75
N LEU A 129 -5.94 -11.88 15.37
CA LEU A 129 -7.08 -11.79 16.29
C LEU A 129 -8.41 -12.09 15.57
N ALA A 130 -8.57 -11.64 14.32
CA ALA A 130 -9.71 -12.02 13.49
C ALA A 130 -9.79 -13.54 13.27
N ALA A 131 -8.67 -14.17 12.90
CA ALA A 131 -8.62 -15.61 12.65
C ALA A 131 -8.97 -16.42 13.93
N GLU A 132 -8.41 -16.04 15.08
CA GLU A 132 -8.70 -16.68 16.38
C GLU A 132 -10.21 -16.62 16.72
N ARG A 133 -10.84 -15.45 16.49
CA ARG A 133 -12.27 -15.24 16.76
C ARG A 133 -13.18 -15.95 15.76
N GLU A 134 -12.79 -15.99 14.49
CA GLU A 134 -13.51 -16.77 13.47
C GLU A 134 -13.43 -18.28 13.76
N THR A 135 -12.27 -18.80 14.19
CA THR A 135 -12.10 -20.23 14.52
C THR A 135 -12.86 -20.67 15.77
N SER A 136 -13.07 -19.77 16.74
CA SER A 136 -13.86 -20.05 17.95
C SER A 136 -15.35 -20.26 17.65
N TYR A 137 -15.82 -19.90 16.45
CA TYR A 137 -17.21 -20.01 16.03
C TYR A 137 -17.38 -20.88 14.76
N ALA A 138 -16.36 -21.64 14.34
CA ALA A 138 -16.66 -22.73 13.42
C ALA A 138 -17.64 -23.65 14.15
N PRO A 139 -18.87 -23.87 13.64
CA PRO A 139 -19.78 -24.79 14.29
C PRO A 139 -19.03 -26.11 14.36
N SER A 140 -18.73 -26.55 15.57
CA SER A 140 -18.35 -27.92 15.84
C SER A 140 -19.56 -28.73 15.40
N VAL A 141 -19.54 -29.13 14.12
CA VAL A 141 -20.48 -30.09 13.59
C VAL A 141 -20.35 -31.28 14.55
N PRO A 142 -21.37 -31.58 15.38
CA PRO A 142 -21.31 -32.78 16.18
C PRO A 142 -21.18 -33.89 15.16
N LYS A 143 -20.04 -34.57 15.16
CA LYS A 143 -19.79 -35.76 14.36
C LYS A 143 -20.98 -36.66 14.65
N ALA A 144 -21.90 -36.76 13.68
CA ALA A 144 -23.08 -37.59 13.82
C ALA A 144 -22.56 -38.98 14.16
N VAL A 145 -22.72 -39.38 15.42
CA VAL A 145 -22.49 -40.75 15.86
C VAL A 145 -23.57 -41.53 15.15
N LEU A 146 -23.24 -42.04 13.96
CA LEU A 146 -24.04 -43.06 13.31
C LEU A 146 -24.09 -44.24 14.30
N PRO A 147 -25.28 -44.63 14.82
CA PRO A 147 -25.38 -45.89 15.52
C PRO A 147 -25.21 -46.98 14.46
N SER A 148 -24.01 -47.55 14.37
CA SER A 148 -23.82 -48.80 13.64
C SER A 148 -24.60 -49.86 14.40
N SER A 149 -25.80 -50.15 13.92
CA SER A 149 -26.68 -51.13 14.52
C SER A 149 -25.98 -52.46 14.63
N TYR A 150 -26.05 -53.02 15.83
CA TYR A 150 -25.82 -54.41 16.15
C TYR A 150 -26.57 -55.29 15.13
N SER A 151 -25.84 -56.06 14.33
CA SER A 151 -26.34 -57.27 13.70
C SER A 151 -25.54 -58.41 14.30
N ALA A 152 -26.08 -58.96 15.39
CA ALA A 152 -25.81 -60.33 15.75
C ALA A 152 -26.60 -61.18 14.76
N ASP A 153 -25.89 -61.98 13.97
CA ASP A 153 -26.45 -63.15 13.31
C ASP A 153 -25.42 -64.27 13.49
N GLU A 154 -25.87 -65.25 14.28
CA GLU A 154 -25.50 -66.66 14.47
C GLU A 154 -24.15 -67.21 13.98
#